data_AF-A0A821LYI0-F1
#
_entry.id   AF-A0A821LYI0-F1
#
_cell.length_a   1.000
_cell.length_b   1.000
_cell.length_c   1.000
_cell.angle_alpha   90.00
_cell.angle_beta   90.00
_cell.angle_gamma   90.00
#
_symmetry.space_group_name_H-M   'P 1'
#
loop_
_entity.id
_entity.type
_entity.pdbx_description
1 polymer ?
#
loop_
_entity_poly.entity_id
_entity_poly.type
_entity_poly.pdbx_seq_one_letter_code
_entity_poly.pdbx_strand_id
1 'polypeptide(L)'
;MYSVTPRKPRALMRERVEQESVNAQCQKCLEKGHWTYECTRKRKYVERPSRTQLLEKRIKQLKKNQEGEDKNINETKKKVCIYF
;
A
#
# COMPACT_ATOMS: atom_id res chain seq x y z
N MET A 1 -28.43 18.58 22.48
CA MET A 1 -28.34 17.52 23.50
C MET A 1 -27.21 16.57 23.12
N TYR A 2 -25.95 16.95 23.35
CA TYR A 2 -24.83 16.04 23.07
C TYR A 2 -24.60 15.17 24.31
N SER A 3 -24.85 13.87 24.18
CA SER A 3 -24.65 12.90 25.25
C SER A 3 -23.16 12.81 25.60
N VAL A 4 -22.79 13.23 26.80
CA VAL A 4 -21.43 13.07 27.30
C VAL A 4 -21.23 11.60 27.66
N THR A 5 -20.45 10.87 26.87
CA THR A 5 -20.12 9.48 27.17
C THR A 5 -19.28 9.40 28.46
N PRO A 6 -19.59 8.48 29.39
CA PRO A 6 -18.85 8.36 30.63
C PRO A 6 -17.38 8.01 30.37
N ARG A 7 -16.46 8.69 31.07
CA ARG A 7 -15.03 8.41 30.97
C ARG A 7 -14.75 7.03 31.56
N LYS A 8 -14.11 6.17 30.78
CA LYS A 8 -13.72 4.83 31.23
C LYS A 8 -12.69 4.93 32.36
N PRO A 9 -12.69 4.00 33.33
CA PRO A 9 -11.72 3.98 34.42
C PRO A 9 -10.29 3.77 33.89
N ARG A 10 -9.31 4.39 34.56
CA ARG A 10 -7.91 4.50 34.13
C ARG A 10 -7.22 3.15 33.89
N ALA A 11 -7.60 2.10 34.63
CA ALA A 11 -7.06 0.75 34.46
C ALA A 11 -7.41 0.15 33.08
N LEU A 12 -8.68 0.22 32.69
CA LEU A 12 -9.16 -0.24 31.38
C LEU A 12 -8.55 0.56 30.21
N MET A 13 -8.12 1.80 30.46
CA MET A 13 -7.41 2.61 29.49
C MET A 13 -5.98 2.10 29.25
N ARG A 14 -5.30 1.55 30.26
CA ARG A 14 -3.91 1.07 30.15
C ARG A 14 -3.82 -0.24 29.37
N GLU A 15 -4.66 -1.23 29.69
CA GLU A 15 -4.73 -2.49 28.93
C GLU A 15 -5.05 -2.25 27.45
N ARG A 16 -5.95 -1.31 27.18
CA ARG A 16 -6.26 -0.89 25.81
C ARG A 16 -5.05 -0.29 25.10
N VAL A 17 -4.29 0.58 25.76
CA VAL A 17 -3.08 1.20 25.17
C VAL A 17 -2.00 0.15 24.86
N GLU A 18 -1.85 -0.88 25.69
CA GLU A 18 -0.93 -1.99 25.43
C GLU A 18 -1.38 -2.82 24.21
N GLN A 19 -2.67 -3.15 24.11
CA GLN A 19 -3.23 -3.85 22.95
C GLN A 19 -3.20 -2.99 21.67
N GLU A 20 -3.41 -1.68 21.80
CA GLU A 20 -3.37 -0.74 20.68
C GLU A 20 -1.95 -0.48 20.19
N SER A 21 -0.92 -0.56 21.05
CA SER A 21 0.47 -0.34 20.65
C SER A 21 0.93 -1.33 19.57
N VAL A 22 0.45 -2.57 19.61
CA VAL A 22 0.71 -3.62 18.61
C VAL A 22 0.18 -3.22 17.23
N ASN A 23 -0.99 -2.58 17.17
CA ASN A 23 -1.63 -2.15 15.92
C ASN A 23 -1.31 -0.69 15.55
N ALA A 24 -0.73 0.09 16.46
CA ALA A 24 -0.35 1.47 16.23
C ALA A 24 0.77 1.54 15.19
N GLN A 25 0.49 2.23 14.08
CA GLN A 25 1.49 2.52 13.06
C GLN A 25 2.17 3.85 13.37
N CYS A 26 3.49 3.81 13.57
CA CYS A 26 4.28 4.99 13.84
C CYS A 26 4.39 5.86 12.58
N GLN A 27 3.99 7.14 12.67
CA GLN A 27 4.09 8.10 11.56
C GLN A 27 5.55 8.44 11.14
N LYS A 28 6.54 8.22 12.02
CA LYS A 28 7.95 8.56 11.72
C LYS A 28 8.65 7.49 10.88
N CYS A 29 8.48 6.21 11.24
CA CYS A 29 9.15 5.08 10.57
C CYS A 29 8.20 4.19 9.76
N LEU A 30 6.88 4.41 9.87
CA LEU A 30 5.80 3.67 9.20
C LEU A 30 5.65 2.20 9.60
N GLU A 31 6.28 1.78 10.70
CA GLU A 31 6.17 0.43 11.24
C GLU A 31 5.14 0.34 12.37
N LYS A 32 4.65 -0.88 12.62
CA LYS A 32 3.70 -1.18 13.70
C LYS A 32 4.43 -1.52 15.00
N GLY A 33 3.73 -1.47 16.13
CA GLY A 33 4.23 -1.96 17.41
C GLY A 33 4.73 -0.90 18.39
N HIS A 34 4.62 0.40 18.06
CA HIS A 34 4.97 1.49 18.97
C HIS A 34 4.30 2.80 18.55
N TRP A 35 4.18 3.72 19.51
CA TRP A 35 3.65 5.05 19.25
C TRP A 35 4.75 6.00 18.75
N THR A 36 4.33 7.11 18.12
CA THR A 36 5.26 8.09 17.51
C THR A 36 6.21 8.75 18.51
N TYR A 37 5.82 8.84 19.79
CA TYR A 37 6.63 9.43 20.85
C TYR A 37 7.77 8.51 21.33
N GLU A 38 7.58 7.18 21.27
CA GLU A 38 8.59 6.16 21.63
C GLU A 38 9.60 5.88 20.50
N CYS A 39 9.32 6.33 19.28
CA CYS A 39 10.15 6.02 18.12
C CYS A 39 11.53 6.70 18.19
N THR A 40 12.58 5.89 18.37
CA THR A 40 13.99 6.28 18.38
C THR A 40 14.64 6.28 17.00
N ARG A 41 13.97 5.70 15.99
CA ARG A 41 14.50 5.57 14.64
C ARG A 41 14.48 6.89 13.87
N LYS A 42 15.41 7.02 12.92
CA LYS A 42 15.41 8.13 11.95
C LYS A 42 14.17 8.05 11.07
N ARG A 43 13.68 9.22 10.61
CA ARG A 43 12.50 9.29 9.73
C ARG A 43 12.79 8.59 8.40
N LYS A 44 11.92 7.67 8.00
CA LYS A 44 12.01 7.01 6.70
C LYS A 44 11.39 7.92 5.65
N TYR A 45 12.17 8.34 4.66
CA TYR A 45 11.60 9.03 3.50
C TYR A 45 10.99 7.99 2.57
N VAL A 46 9.70 8.13 2.28
CA VAL A 46 9.02 7.36 1.24
C VAL A 46 8.82 8.29 0.06
N GLU A 47 9.43 7.95 -1.06
CA GLU A 47 9.25 8.72 -2.29
C GLU A 47 7.78 8.67 -2.73
N ARG A 48 7.19 9.86 -2.84
CA ARG A 48 5.90 10.02 -3.49
C ARG A 48 6.13 10.16 -4.99
N PRO A 49 5.60 9.26 -5.83
CA PRO A 49 5.78 9.38 -7.27
C PRO A 49 5.09 10.65 -7.78
N SER A 50 5.75 11.36 -8.69
CA SER A 50 5.17 12.52 -9.35
C SER A 50 4.00 12.10 -10.25
N ARG A 51 3.13 13.05 -10.60
CA ARG A 51 2.03 12.79 -11.56
C ARG A 51 2.58 12.25 -12.89
N THR A 52 3.70 12.78 -13.37
CA THR A 52 4.35 12.32 -14.61
C THR A 52 4.85 10.88 -14.48
N GLN A 53 5.52 10.54 -13.37
CA GLN A 53 5.97 9.17 -13.10
C GLN A 53 4.80 8.18 -13.01
N LEU A 54 3.65 8.59 -12.45
CA LEU A 54 2.44 7.75 -12.43
C LEU A 54 1.88 7.52 -13.84
N LEU A 55 1.84 8.56 -14.67
CA LEU A 55 1.40 8.45 -16.06
C LEU A 55 2.32 7.55 -16.88
N GLU A 56 3.63 7.69 -16.74
CA GLU A 56 4.61 6.83 -17.40
C GLU A 56 4.45 5.36 -17.01
N LYS A 57 4.23 5.08 -15.71
CA LYS A 57 3.96 3.71 -15.24
C LYS A 57 2.71 3.13 -15.90
N ARG A 58 1.63 3.92 -16.02
CA ARG A 58 0.39 3.50 -16.69
C ARG A 58 0.60 3.26 -18.18
N ILE A 59 1.31 4.14 -18.89
CA ILE A 59 1.63 3.96 -20.31
C ILE A 59 2.47 2.70 -20.53
N LYS A 60 3.48 2.45 -19.68
CA LYS A 60 4.31 1.24 -19.75
C LYS A 60 3.50 -0.04 -19.53
N GLN A 61 2.51 -0.02 -18.62
CA GLN A 61 1.61 -1.16 -18.40
C GLN A 61 0.76 -1.45 -19.64
N LEU A 62 0.18 -0.42 -20.27
CA LEU A 62 -0.63 -0.59 -21.48
C LEU A 62 0.19 -1.17 -22.65
N LYS A 63 1.41 -0.67 -22.86
CA LYS A 63 2.32 -1.20 -23.90
C LYS A 63 2.65 -2.68 -23.67
N LYS A 64 2.95 -3.07 -22.43
CA LYS A 64 3.22 -4.48 -22.09
C LYS A 64 2.04 -5.40 -22.40
N ASN A 65 0.81 -4.94 -22.15
CA ASN A 65 -0.39 -5.72 -22.44
C ASN A 65 -0.58 -5.89 -23.96
N GLN A 66 -0.40 -4.82 -24.73
CA GLN A 66 -0.44 -4.85 -26.20
C GLN A 66 0.64 -5.78 -26.78
N GLU A 67 1.88 -5.69 -26.31
CA GLU A 67 2.96 -6.59 -26.72
C GLU A 67 2.67 -8.06 -26.40
N GLY A 68 1.95 -8.34 -25.30
CA GLY A 68 1.50 -9.68 -24.94
C GLY A 68 0.42 -10.21 -25.90
N GLU A 69 -0.54 -9.36 -26.24
CA GLU A 69 -1.62 -9.66 -27.20
C GLU A 69 -1.05 -9.88 -28.62
N ASP A 70 -0.15 -9.01 -29.08
CA ASP A 70 0.49 -9.12 -30.39
C ASP A 70 1.30 -10.42 -30.52
N LYS A 71 2.02 -10.84 -29.47
CA LYS A 71 2.75 -12.12 -29.45
C LYS A 71 1.78 -13.31 -29.54
N ASN A 72 0.68 -13.26 -28.80
CA ASN A 72 -0.32 -14.32 -28.82
C ASN A 72 -1.03 -14.44 -30.19
N ILE A 73 -1.33 -13.31 -30.82
CA ILE A 73 -1.89 -13.24 -32.18
C ILE A 73 -0.88 -13.76 -33.22
N ASN A 74 0.40 -13.44 -33.07
CA ASN A 74 1.44 -13.93 -33.98
C ASN A 74 1.70 -15.43 -33.82
N GLU A 75 1.61 -15.98 -32.62
CA GLU A 75 1.69 -17.42 -32.38
C GLU A 75 0.49 -18.19 -32.93
N THR A 76 -0.73 -17.64 -32.78
CA THR A 76 -1.94 -18.24 -33.35
C THR A 76 -1.93 -18.19 -34.88
N LYS A 77 -1.54 -17.06 -35.49
CA LYS A 77 -1.36 -16.95 -36.94
C LYS A 77 -0.31 -17.92 -37.48
N LYS A 78 0.83 -18.06 -36.81
CA LYS A 78 1.88 -19.03 -37.19
C LYS A 78 1.37 -20.47 -37.11
N LYS A 79 0.62 -20.83 -36.07
CA LYS A 79 0.00 -22.16 -35.95
C LYS A 79 -0.98 -22.40 -37.09
N VAL A 80 -1.89 -21.46 -37.37
CA VAL A 80 -2.85 -21.59 -38.48
C VAL A 80 -2.16 -21.78 -39.83
N CYS A 81 -1.07 -21.05 -40.10
CA CYS A 81 -0.27 -21.22 -41.33
C CYS A 81 0.49 -22.56 -41.43
N ILE A 82 0.62 -23.33 -40.35
CA ILE A 82 1.25 -24.67 -40.37
C ILE A 82 0.20 -25.75 -40.65
N TYR A 83 -1.07 -25.48 -40.34
CA TYR A 83 -2.19 -26.40 -40.52
C TYR A 83 -2.97 -26.19 -41.84
N PHE A 84 -2.56 -25.23 -42.66
CA PHE A 84 -2.99 -25.01 -44.04
C PHE A 84 -1.80 -25.20 -44.97
#